data_AF-A0A699IUY6-F1
#
_entry.id   AF-A0A699IUY6-F1
#
_cell.length_a   1.000
_cell.length_b   1.000
_cell.length_c   1.000
_cell.angle_alpha   90.00
_cell.angle_beta   90.00
_cell.angle_gamma   90.00
#
_symmetry.space_group_name_H-M   'P 1'
#
loop_
_entity.id
_entity.type
_entity.pdbx_description
1 polymer ?
#
loop_
_entity_poly.entity_id
_entity_poly.type
_entity_poly.pdbx_seq_one_letter_code
_entity_poly.pdbx_strand_id
1 'polypeptide(L)' 'MSNKQTSNVKLKLEDLNWDHSFARELPCDPRNDVVSREVLHACYSRVSPSAEVENPKLVAWSESVADILDLDPKE' A
#
# COMPACT_ATOMS: atom_id res chain seq x y z
N MET A 1 -35.99 4.90 9.17
CA MET A 1 -35.02 4.84 10.29
C MET A 1 -33.66 5.22 9.74
N SER A 2 -33.12 6.33 10.25
CA SER A 2 -31.83 6.99 10.00
C SER A 2 -30.99 6.58 8.78
N ASN A 3 -31.08 7.37 7.70
CA ASN A 3 -29.99 7.49 6.73
C ASN A 3 -28.79 8.11 7.47
N LYS A 4 -27.80 7.29 7.85
CA LYS A 4 -26.49 7.84 8.21
C LYS A 4 -25.86 8.31 6.91
N GLN A 5 -26.02 9.59 6.59
CA GLN A 5 -25.05 10.28 5.75
C GLN A 5 -23.72 10.22 6.50
N THR A 6 -22.91 9.21 6.22
CA THR A 6 -21.48 9.34 6.43
C THR A 6 -21.05 10.52 5.59
N SER A 7 -20.70 11.63 6.24
CA SER A 7 -19.87 12.64 5.60
C SER A 7 -18.72 11.88 4.94
N ASN A 8 -18.67 11.86 3.61
CA ASN A 8 -17.61 11.21 2.86
C ASN A 8 -16.36 12.06 3.06
N VAL A 9 -15.70 11.86 4.21
CA VAL A 9 -14.48 12.56 4.57
C VAL A 9 -13.39 11.92 3.73
N LYS A 10 -12.95 12.66 2.72
CA LYS A 10 -11.79 12.27 1.94
C LYS A 10 -10.53 12.36 2.81
N LEU A 11 -9.70 11.33 2.73
CA LEU A 11 -8.47 11.15 3.49
C LEU A 11 -7.28 11.72 2.72
N LYS A 12 -6.26 12.17 3.45
CA LYS A 12 -4.93 12.39 2.90
C LYS A 12 -4.15 11.08 2.82
N LEU A 13 -3.07 11.04 2.06
CA LEU A 13 -2.22 9.85 1.93
C LEU A 13 -1.68 9.39 3.30
N GLU A 14 -1.25 10.32 4.16
CA GLU A 14 -0.73 10.00 5.49
C GLU A 14 -1.79 9.46 6.47
N ASP A 15 -3.08 9.68 6.19
CA ASP A 15 -4.19 9.27 7.05
C ASP A 15 -4.78 7.90 6.67
N LEU A 16 -4.28 7.29 5.59
CA LEU A 16 -4.72 5.97 5.15
C LEU A 16 -4.42 4.91 6.23
N ASN A 17 -5.45 4.15 6.59
CA ASN A 17 -5.34 3.09 7.59
C ASN A 17 -4.79 1.80 6.96
N TRP A 18 -3.47 1.61 7.06
CA TRP A 18 -2.79 0.43 6.54
C TRP A 18 -2.89 -0.77 7.49
N ASP A 19 -3.71 -1.76 7.13
CA ASP A 19 -3.64 -3.08 7.76
C ASP A 19 -2.47 -3.90 7.20
N HIS A 20 -1.46 -4.11 8.04
CA HIS A 20 -0.28 -4.89 7.71
C HIS A 20 -0.42 -6.37 8.15
N SER A 21 -1.64 -6.91 8.26
CA SER A 21 -1.93 -8.29 8.68
C SER A 21 -1.13 -9.33 7.90
N PHE A 22 -1.04 -9.19 6.58
CA PHE A 22 -0.23 -10.07 5.73
C PHE A 22 1.23 -10.19 6.21
N ALA A 23 1.89 -9.06 6.48
CA ALA A 23 3.28 -9.02 6.94
C ALA A 23 3.45 -9.33 8.44
N ARG A 24 2.39 -9.19 9.23
CA ARG A 24 2.44 -9.47 10.68
C ARG A 24 2.18 -10.93 10.99
N GLU A 25 1.34 -11.59 10.19
CA GLU A 25 0.78 -12.91 10.52
C GLU A 25 1.40 -14.06 9.73
N LEU A 26 2.02 -13.76 8.57
CA LEU A 26 2.63 -14.79 7.74
C LEU A 26 4.15 -14.92 7.98
N PRO A 27 4.72 -16.12 7.79
CA PRO A 27 6.17 -16.32 7.88
C PRO A 27 6.95 -15.42 6.90
N CYS A 28 7.77 -14.52 7.44
CA CYS A 28 8.71 -13.70 6.69
C CYS A 28 10.01 -14.47 6.46
N ASP A 29 10.61 -14.28 5.28
CA ASP A 29 12.00 -14.62 5.04
C ASP A 29 12.89 -13.77 5.97
N PRO A 30 13.77 -14.38 6.78
CA PRO A 30 14.62 -13.63 7.70
C PRO A 30 15.74 -12.85 7.00
N ARG A 31 15.98 -13.09 5.70
CA ARG A 31 17.02 -12.41 4.93
C ARG A 31 16.46 -11.24 4.13
N ASN A 32 17.26 -10.19 4.05
CA ASN A 32 16.97 -8.98 3.26
C ASN A 32 17.99 -8.75 2.13
N ASP A 33 18.83 -9.75 1.82
CA ASP A 33 19.77 -9.66 0.70
C ASP A 33 19.12 -9.98 -0.64
N VAL A 34 19.65 -9.36 -1.70
CA VAL A 34 19.14 -9.51 -3.07
C VAL A 34 20.01 -10.51 -3.82
N VAL A 35 19.93 -11.78 -3.43
CA VAL A 35 20.67 -12.89 -4.08
C VAL A 35 19.74 -14.02 -4.48
N SER A 36 20.05 -14.69 -5.59
CA SER A 36 19.28 -15.85 -6.06
C SER A 36 19.53 -17.07 -5.16
N ARG A 37 18.46 -17.70 -4.69
CA ARG A 37 18.49 -18.91 -3.84
C ARG A 37 17.10 -19.54 -3.71
N GLU A 38 17.06 -20.70 -3.07
CA GLU A 38 15.83 -21.26 -2.54
C GLU A 38 15.37 -20.50 -1.29
N VAL A 39 14.05 -20.28 -1.19
CA VAL A 39 13.39 -19.64 -0.06
C VAL A 39 12.49 -20.68 0.58
N LEU A 40 12.92 -21.25 1.70
CA LEU A 40 12.18 -22.29 2.42
C LEU A 40 11.47 -21.69 3.63
N HIS A 41 10.29 -22.21 3.95
CA HIS A 41 9.51 -21.87 5.15
C HIS A 41 9.09 -20.39 5.30
N ALA A 42 9.10 -19.61 4.21
CA ALA A 42 8.61 -18.24 4.19
C ALA A 42 7.50 -18.08 3.14
N CYS A 43 6.55 -17.20 3.42
CA CYS A 43 5.49 -16.81 2.50
C CYS A 43 5.82 -15.54 1.70
N TYR A 44 6.77 -14.73 2.19
CA TYR A 44 7.23 -13.52 1.51
C TYR A 44 8.64 -13.12 1.97
N SER A 45 9.31 -12.28 1.19
CA SER A 45 10.58 -11.65 1.56
C SER A 45 10.40 -10.13 1.62
N ARG A 46 11.01 -9.49 2.62
CA ARG A 46 10.95 -8.03 2.76
C ARG A 46 11.99 -7.38 1.86
N VAL A 47 11.56 -6.45 1.01
CA VAL A 47 12.43 -5.68 0.12
C VAL A 47 12.05 -4.21 0.16
N SER A 48 13.02 -3.34 -0.09
CA SER A 48 12.75 -1.92 -0.36
C SER A 48 12.45 -1.73 -1.85
N PRO A 49 11.54 -0.81 -2.22
CA PRO A 49 11.35 -0.43 -3.62
C PRO A 49 12.68 0.01 -4.25
N SER A 50 13.00 -0.51 -5.42
CA SER A 50 14.23 -0.18 -6.16
C SER A 50 14.13 1.10 -7.00
N ALA A 51 12.95 1.71 -7.04
CA ALA A 51 12.65 2.83 -7.90
C ALA A 51 13.22 4.14 -7.33
N GLU A 52 14.50 4.39 -7.59
CA GLU A 52 15.03 5.75 -7.64
C GLU A 52 15.07 6.18 -9.11
N VAL A 53 14.20 7.12 -9.47
CA VAL A 53 14.10 7.65 -10.84
C VAL A 53 14.25 9.16 -10.82
N GLU A 54 14.87 9.70 -11.86
CA GLU A 54 15.05 11.15 -11.99
C GLU A 54 13.70 11.81 -12.34
N ASN A 55 13.31 12.82 -11.54
CA ASN A 55 12.14 13.67 -11.76
C ASN A 55 10.81 12.89 -11.99
N PRO A 56 10.33 12.13 -10.99
CA PRO A 56 9.07 11.39 -11.11
C PRO A 56 7.89 12.33 -11.37
N LYS A 57 6.98 11.94 -12.27
CA LYS A 57 5.77 12.69 -12.62
C LYS A 57 4.55 11.78 -12.64
N LEU A 58 3.43 12.28 -12.12
CA LEU A 58 2.14 11.61 -12.27
C LEU A 58 1.67 11.74 -13.73
N VAL A 59 1.46 10.60 -14.40
CA VAL A 59 0.99 10.56 -15.80
C VAL A 59 -0.51 10.30 -15.88
N ALA A 60 -1.03 9.44 -14.99
CA ALA A 60 -2.44 9.09 -14.90
C ALA A 60 -2.76 8.50 -13.52
N TRP A 61 -4.03 8.59 -13.13
CA TRP A 61 -4.60 7.96 -11.95
C TRP A 61 -6.08 7.65 -12.18
N SER A 62 -6.71 6.88 -11.28
CA SER A 62 -8.11 6.46 -11.42
C SER A 62 -8.96 7.05 -10.30
N GLU A 63 -9.94 7.87 -10.69
CA GLU A 63 -10.92 8.46 -9.77
C GLU A 63 -11.71 7.39 -9.01
N SER A 64 -12.15 6.33 -9.71
CA SER A 64 -12.89 5.24 -9.06
C SER A 64 -12.05 4.47 -8.03
N VAL A 65 -10.72 4.40 -8.19
CA VAL A 65 -9.83 3.77 -7.20
C VAL A 65 -9.62 4.67 -5.99
N ALA A 66 -9.48 5.98 -6.20
CA ALA A 66 -9.42 6.93 -5.08
C ALA A 66 -10.69 6.89 -4.24
N ASP A 67 -11.86 6.71 -4.87
CA ASP A 67 -13.12 6.53 -4.16
C ASP A 67 -13.16 5.25 -3.31
N ILE A 68 -12.57 4.14 -3.78
CA ILE A 68 -12.46 2.89 -2.99
C ILE A 68 -11.61 3.10 -1.73
N LEU A 69 -10.61 3.97 -1.81
CA LEU A 69 -9.68 4.28 -0.73
C LEU A 69 -10.13 5.46 0.14
N ASP A 70 -11.29 6.06 -0.16
CA ASP A 70 -11.71 7.34 0.38
C ASP A 70 -10.64 8.44 0.26
N LEU A 71 -9.75 8.37 -0.74
CA LEU A 71 -8.64 9.30 -0.94
C LEU A 71 -9.12 10.62 -1.57
N ASP A 72 -8.61 11.76 -1.10
CA ASP A 72 -8.84 13.07 -1.73
C ASP A 72 -8.17 13.11 -3.12
N PRO A 73 -8.92 13.37 -4.21
CA PRO A 73 -8.37 13.56 -5.55
C PRO A 73 -7.25 14.61 -5.72
N LYS A 74 -7.04 15.47 -4.71
CA LYS A 74 -6.01 16.51 -4.71
C LYS A 74 -4.65 16.06 -4.16
N GLU A 75 -4.58 14.86 -3.60
CA GLU A 75 -3.33 14.20 -3.19
C GLU A 75 -2.52 13.73 -4.41
#